data_AF-A0A1W9WW84-F1
#
_entry.id   AF-A0A1W9WW84-F1
#
_cell.length_a   1.000
_cell.length_b   1.000
_cell.length_c   1.000
_cell.angle_alpha   90.00
_cell.angle_beta   90.00
_cell.angle_gamma   90.00
#
_symmetry.space_group_name_H-M   'P 1'
#
loop_
_entity.id
_entity.type
_entity.pdbx_description
1 polymer ?
#
loop_
_entity_poly.entity_id
_entity_poly.type
_entity_poly.pdbx_seq_one_letter_code
_entity_poly.pdbx_strand_id
1 'polypeptide(L)' 'MKPYSRAERVSVNIQAAITELLNKKMQDPRIEMATVSGVKISSDLRVADVYITIFGDRKR' A
#
# COMPACT_ATOMS: atom_id res chain seq x y z
N MET A 1 3.87 -3.30 26.27
CA MET A 1 3.35 -3.25 24.88
C MET A 1 3.07 -1.78 24.57
N LYS A 2 3.86 -1.13 23.71
CA LYS A 2 3.57 0.26 23.32
C LYS A 2 2.22 0.27 22.59
N PRO A 3 1.27 1.13 22.96
CA PRO A 3 0.00 1.22 22.23
C PRO A 3 0.29 1.67 20.80
N TYR A 4 -0.28 0.96 19.82
CA TYR A 4 -0.19 1.35 18.42
C TYR A 4 -0.66 2.79 18.27
N SER A 5 0.15 3.60 17.60
CA SER A 5 -0.20 4.98 17.29
C SER A 5 -1.42 5.02 16.37
N ARG A 6 -2.21 6.10 16.43
CA ARG A 6 -3.36 6.27 15.52
C ARG A 6 -2.92 6.17 14.05
N ALA A 7 -1.72 6.65 13.74
CA ALA A 7 -1.13 6.57 12.41
C ALA A 7 -0.91 5.13 11.94
N GLU A 8 -0.40 4.24 12.80
CA GLU A 8 -0.20 2.82 12.47
C GLU A 8 -1.52 2.09 12.22
N ARG A 9 -2.57 2.41 12.98
CA ARG A 9 -3.89 1.80 12.76
C ARG A 9 -4.49 2.25 11.42
N VAL A 10 -4.32 3.52 11.09
CA VAL A 10 -4.79 4.07 9.80
C VAL A 10 -3.98 3.50 8.65
N SER A 11 -2.66 3.30 8.80
CA SER A 11 -1.82 2.74 7.73
C SER A 11 -2.21 1.32 7.36
N VAL A 12 -2.53 0.48 8.34
CA VAL A 12 -3.03 -0.88 8.09
C VAL A 12 -4.36 -0.86 7.32
N ASN A 13 -5.28 0.02 7.71
CA ASN A 13 -6.56 0.15 7.03
C ASN A 13 -6.41 0.65 5.58
N ILE A 14 -5.54 1.65 5.37
CA ILE A 14 -5.25 2.17 4.03
C ILE A 14 -4.59 1.10 3.17
N GLN A 15 -3.65 0.33 3.71
CA GLN A 15 -3.01 -0.76 2.99
C GLN A 15 -4.02 -1.82 2.52
N ALA A 16 -4.94 -2.23 3.39
CA ALA A 16 -5.99 -3.19 3.04
C ALA A 16 -6.93 -2.64 1.95
N ALA A 17 -7.39 -1.39 2.09
CA ALA A 17 -8.28 -0.76 1.12
C ALA A 17 -7.61 -0.59 -0.26
N ILE A 18 -6.35 -0.15 -0.30
CA ILE A 18 -5.59 -0.02 -1.55
C ILE A 18 -5.37 -1.39 -2.19
N THR A 19 -5.03 -2.42 -1.40
CA THR A 19 -4.85 -3.79 -1.90
C THR A 19 -6.14 -4.34 -2.51
N GLU A 20 -7.27 -4.12 -1.86
CA GLU A 20 -8.58 -4.51 -2.39
C GLU A 20 -8.92 -3.76 -3.68
N LEU A 21 -8.62 -2.46 -3.75
CA LEU A 21 -8.82 -1.65 -4.96
C LEU A 21 -7.94 -2.12 -6.12
N LEU A 22 -6.66 -2.44 -5.88
CA LEU A 22 -5.75 -3.00 -6.87
C LEU A 22 -6.32 -4.31 -7.43
N ASN A 23 -6.69 -5.25 -6.56
CA ASN A 23 -7.22 -6.54 -6.99
C ASN A 23 -8.56 -6.44 -7.75
N LYS A 24 -9.43 -5.49 -7.38
CA LYS A 24 -10.77 -5.37 -7.98
C LYS A 24 -10.80 -4.54 -9.26
N LYS A 25 -9.96 -3.50 -9.38
CA LYS A 25 -10.05 -2.52 -10.48
C LYS A 25 -8.92 -2.64 -11.50
N MET A 26 -7.80 -3.28 -11.16
CA MET A 26 -6.65 -3.35 -12.07
C MET A 26 -6.65 -4.69 -12.81
N GLN A 27 -7.38 -4.73 -13.93
CA GLN A 27 -7.30 -5.81 -14.92
C GLN A 27 -6.23 -5.52 -15.99
N ASP A 28 -5.14 -4.83 -15.63
CA ASP A 28 -4.04 -4.57 -16.56
C ASP A 28 -2.98 -5.67 -16.41
N PRO A 29 -2.73 -6.50 -17.44
CA PRO A 29 -1.76 -7.60 -17.39
C PRO A 29 -0.32 -7.16 -17.07
N ARG A 30 -0.01 -5.86 -17.23
CA ARG A 30 1.32 -5.31 -16.89
C ARG A 30 1.48 -5.00 -15.41
N ILE A 31 0.36 -4.93 -14.69
CA ILE A 31 0.26 -4.60 -13.27
C ILE A 31 -0.33 -5.80 -12.49
N GLU A 32 -0.61 -6.92 -13.16
CA GLU A 32 -1.20 -8.15 -12.62
C GLU A 32 -0.47 -8.70 -11.38
N MET A 33 0.80 -8.33 -11.18
CA MET A 33 1.61 -8.77 -10.03
C MET A 33 2.11 -7.61 -9.16
N ALA A 34 1.39 -6.49 -9.12
CA ALA A 34 1.68 -5.39 -8.22
C ALA A 34 1.14 -5.66 -6.81
N THR A 35 2.03 -5.74 -5.82
CA THR A 35 1.69 -5.91 -4.40
C THR A 35 2.05 -4.67 -3.60
N VAL A 36 1.18 -4.24 -2.68
CA VAL A 36 1.49 -3.15 -1.75
C VAL A 36 2.36 -3.68 -0.61
N SER A 37 3.63 -3.28 -0.59
CA SER A 37 4.63 -3.73 0.39
C SER A 37 4.53 -3.00 1.72
N GLY A 38 4.00 -1.77 1.73
CA GLY A 38 3.79 -1.03 2.97
C GLY A 38 3.20 0.35 2.74
N VAL A 39 2.65 0.92 3.81
CA VAL A 39 2.12 2.29 3.81
C VAL A 39 2.66 3.00 5.05
N LYS A 40 3.29 4.15 4.86
CA LYS A 40 3.76 5.02 5.93
C LYS A 40 2.95 6.30 5.92
N ILE A 41 2.40 6.67 7.06
CA ILE A 41 1.60 7.88 7.19
C ILE A 41 2.36 8.89 8.05
N SER A 42 2.27 10.16 7.68
CA SER A 42 2.78 11.27 8.50
C SER A 42 2.03 11.36 9.84
N SER A 43 2.68 11.95 10.85
CA SER A 43 2.09 12.11 12.18
C SER A 43 0.82 12.99 12.19
N ASP A 44 0.67 13.86 11.20
CA ASP A 44 -0.50 14.73 10.99
C ASP A 44 -1.60 14.07 10.11
N LEU A 45 -1.39 12.82 9.67
CA LEU A 45 -2.30 12.04 8.84
C LEU A 45 -2.63 12.65 7.46
N ARG A 46 -1.87 13.66 7.02
CA ARG A 46 -2.14 14.36 5.75
C ARG A 46 -1.49 13.69 4.53
N VAL A 47 -0.35 13.03 4.74
CA VAL A 47 0.44 12.44 3.66
C VAL A 47 0.63 10.95 3.94
N ALA A 48 0.45 10.14 2.90
CA ALA A 48 0.68 8.70 2.95
C ALA A 48 1.64 8.29 1.83
N ASP A 49 2.78 7.73 2.20
CA ASP A 49 3.74 7.12 1.29
C ASP A 49 3.36 5.65 1.11
N VAL A 50 3.07 5.25 -0.13
CA VAL A 50 2.66 3.89 -0.48
C VAL A 50 3.79 3.23 -1.26
N TYR A 51 4.30 2.12 -0.73
CA TYR A 51 5.35 1.34 -1.34
C TYR A 51 4.73 0.16 -2.08
N ILE A 52 5.02 0.06 -3.38
CA ILE A 52 4.47 -0.96 -4.27
C ILE A 52 5.64 -1.73 -4.88
N THR A 53 5.50 -3.05 -4.96
CA THR A 53 6.44 -3.93 -5.65
C THR A 53 5.70 -4.59 -6.82
N ILE A 54 6.29 -4.52 -8.02
CA ILE A 54 5.73 -5.15 -9.22
C ILE A 54 6.63 -6.33 -9.59
N PHE A 55 6.06 -7.53 -9.63
CA PHE A 55 6.79 -8.70 -10.11
C PHE A 55 6.92 -8.59 -11.63
N GLY A 56 8.14 -8.40 -12.12
CA GLY A 56 8.41 -8.27 -13.56
C GLY A 56 9.07 -6.96 -13.97
N ASP A 57 9.21 -5.97 -13.08
CA ASP A 57 10.03 -4.78 -13.35
C ASP A 57 11.53 -5.11 -13.18
N ARG A 58 12.00 -5.99 -14.06
CA ARG A 58 13.41 -6.08 -14.39
C ARG A 58 13.66 -4.89 -15.31
N LYS A 59 13.96 -3.72 -14.73
CA LYS A 59 14.62 -2.65 -15.46
C LYS A 59 15.82 -3.27 -16.22
N ARG A 60 15.64 -3.43 -17.52
CA ARG A 60 16.69 -3.42 -18.52
C ARG A 60 16.51 -2.12 -19.29
#